data_AF-A0A966BN38-F1
#
_entry.id   AF-A0A966BN38-F1
#
_cell.length_a   1.000
_cell.length_b   1.000
_cell.length_c   1.000
_cell.angle_alpha   90.00
_cell.angle_beta   90.00
_cell.angle_gamma   90.00
#
_symmetry.space_group_name_H-M   'P 1'
#
loop_
_entity.id
_entity.type
_entity.pdbx_description
1 polymer ?
#
loop_
_entity_poly.entity_id
_entity_poly.type
_entity_poly.pdbx_seq_one_letter_code
_entity_poly.pdbx_strand_id
1 'polypeptide(L)'
;MTSDKKSLSEVLTELFAEQLVSVKQILGEVTIVVRAAEMLEVMRRLHDTEGLRFTQLTDLCGVDYSEYGDGAWQGKRFAVV
;
A
#
# COMPACT_ATOMS: atom_id res chain seq x y z
N MET A 1 -11.37 -3.37 -30.76
CA MET A 1 -10.22 -3.80 -29.95
C MET A 1 -10.44 -3.29 -28.54
N THR A 2 -10.96 -4.12 -27.65
CA THR A 2 -11.10 -3.77 -26.23
C THR A 2 -9.70 -3.86 -25.64
N SER A 3 -9.14 -2.72 -25.25
CA SER A 3 -7.87 -2.68 -24.52
C SER A 3 -8.15 -3.24 -23.11
N ASP A 4 -7.59 -4.41 -22.80
CA ASP A 4 -7.73 -5.03 -21.47
C ASP A 4 -7.01 -4.15 -20.43
N LYS A 5 -7.79 -3.28 -19.77
CA LYS A 5 -7.29 -2.29 -18.83
C LYS A 5 -7.21 -2.94 -17.44
N LYS A 6 -6.00 -3.20 -16.95
CA LYS A 6 -5.79 -3.68 -15.57
C LYS A 6 -6.22 -2.60 -14.57
N SER A 7 -6.85 -3.04 -13.49
CA SER A 7 -7.15 -2.20 -12.34
C SER A 7 -5.87 -1.83 -11.58
N LEU A 8 -5.92 -0.76 -10.79
CA LEU A 8 -4.78 -0.31 -9.99
C LEU A 8 -4.32 -1.39 -8.99
N SER A 9 -5.26 -2.11 -8.36
CA SER A 9 -4.95 -3.18 -7.41
C SER A 9 -4.22 -4.35 -8.08
N GLU A 10 -4.60 -4.72 -9.30
CA GLU A 10 -3.88 -5.74 -10.09
C GLU A 10 -2.46 -5.29 -10.43
N VAL A 11 -2.28 -4.05 -10.91
CA VAL A 11 -0.96 -3.52 -11.23
C VAL A 11 -0.05 -3.48 -9.99
N LEU A 12 -0.57 -3.05 -8.85
CA LEU A 12 0.19 -3.00 -7.60
C LEU A 12 0.53 -4.41 -7.10
N THR A 13 -0.39 -5.37 -7.23
CA THR A 13 -0.17 -6.77 -6.84
C THR A 13 0.96 -7.39 -7.67
N GLU A 14 0.98 -7.17 -8.98
CA GLU A 14 2.02 -7.67 -9.86
C GLU A 14 3.37 -7.00 -9.60
N LEU A 15 3.38 -5.68 -9.45
CA LEU A 15 4.62 -4.92 -9.30
C LEU A 15 5.31 -5.17 -7.94
N PHE A 16 4.54 -5.39 -6.88
CA PHE A 16 5.02 -5.49 -5.51
C PHE A 16 4.79 -6.86 -4.87
N ALA A 17 4.64 -7.92 -5.68
CA ALA A 17 4.35 -9.28 -5.20
C ALA A 17 5.30 -9.74 -4.08
N GLU A 18 6.57 -9.34 -4.16
CA GLU A 18 7.57 -9.68 -3.15
C GLU A 18 7.46 -8.83 -1.90
N GLN A 19 7.03 -7.56 -1.96
CA GLN A 19 7.01 -6.60 -0.84
C GLN A 19 5.66 -6.56 -0.10
N LEU A 20 4.58 -6.94 -0.79
CA LEU A 20 3.21 -6.88 -0.30
C LEU A 20 2.94 -7.89 0.82
N VAL A 21 2.24 -7.40 1.83
CA VAL A 21 1.56 -8.21 2.85
C VAL A 21 0.09 -8.38 2.47
N SER A 22 -0.56 -7.33 1.96
CA SER A 22 -1.93 -7.39 1.45
C SER A 22 -2.28 -6.23 0.54
N VAL A 23 -3.28 -6.43 -0.31
CA VAL A 23 -3.94 -5.38 -1.11
C VAL A 23 -5.44 -5.46 -0.82
N LYS A 24 -6.06 -4.32 -0.52
CA LYS A 24 -7.51 -4.22 -0.30
C LYS A 24 -8.08 -3.08 -1.10
N GLN A 25 -9.29 -3.27 -1.61
CA GLN A 25 -10.07 -2.21 -2.23
C GLN A 25 -11.38 -2.04 -1.48
N ILE A 26 -11.57 -0.88 -0.85
CA ILE A 26 -12.74 -0.58 -0.01
C ILE A 26 -13.19 0.83 -0.34
N LEU A 27 -14.49 1.02 -0.59
CA LEU A 27 -15.10 2.34 -0.87
C LEU A 27 -14.42 3.13 -2.02
N GLY A 28 -13.84 2.44 -3.00
CA GLY A 28 -13.14 3.06 -4.13
C GLY A 28 -11.67 3.38 -3.88
N GLU A 29 -11.15 3.12 -2.68
CA GLU A 29 -9.75 3.32 -2.32
C GLU A 29 -8.98 2.00 -2.37
N VAL A 30 -7.72 2.06 -2.85
CA VAL A 30 -6.81 0.92 -2.85
C VAL A 30 -5.77 1.12 -1.74
N THR A 31 -5.77 0.22 -0.77
CA THR A 31 -4.78 0.19 0.32
C THR A 31 -3.83 -0.97 0.10
N ILE A 32 -2.53 -0.68 0.06
CA ILE A 32 -1.49 -1.71 0.10
C ILE A 32 -0.81 -1.70 1.47
N VAL A 33 -0.62 -2.88 2.04
CA VAL A 33 0.22 -3.07 3.22
C VAL A 33 1.50 -3.73 2.75
N VAL A 34 2.64 -3.13 3.07
CA VAL A 34 3.96 -3.64 2.69
C VAL A 34 4.80 -3.89 3.94
N ARG A 35 5.85 -4.71 3.80
CA ARG A 35 6.83 -4.88 4.88
C ARG A 35 7.56 -3.56 5.13
N ALA A 36 7.73 -3.20 6.40
CA ALA A 36 8.35 -1.94 6.80
C ALA A 36 9.76 -1.72 6.20
N ALA A 37 10.56 -2.78 6.09
CA ALA A 37 11.89 -2.71 5.49
C ALA A 37 11.89 -2.32 4.00
N GLU A 38 10.77 -2.54 3.31
CA GLU A 38 10.61 -2.30 1.87
C GLU A 38 9.94 -0.96 1.55
N MET A 39 9.49 -0.21 2.58
CA MET A 39 8.63 0.95 2.41
C MET A 39 9.23 2.00 1.46
N LEU A 40 10.50 2.35 1.65
CA LEU A 40 11.17 3.35 0.80
C LEU A 40 11.29 2.90 -0.65
N GLU A 41 11.60 1.62 -0.89
CA GLU A 41 11.70 1.09 -2.24
C GLU A 41 10.33 1.03 -2.93
N VAL A 42 9.27 0.68 -2.20
CA VAL A 42 7.90 0.73 -2.70
C VAL A 42 7.50 2.16 -3.07
N MET A 43 7.72 3.14 -2.18
CA MET A 43 7.42 4.54 -2.44
C MET A 43 8.18 5.08 -3.66
N ARG A 44 9.47 4.75 -3.77
CA ARG A 44 10.29 5.11 -4.93
C ARG A 44 9.72 4.54 -6.22
N ARG A 45 9.33 3.26 -6.23
CA ARG A 45 8.74 2.62 -7.41
C ARG A 45 7.34 3.15 -7.73
N LEU A 46 6.51 3.49 -6.74
CA LEU A 46 5.22 4.17 -6.97
C LEU A 46 5.42 5.51 -7.68
N HIS A 47 6.47 6.24 -7.32
CA HIS A 47 6.85 7.51 -7.95
C HIS A 47 7.43 7.31 -9.38
N ASP A 48 8.42 6.42 -9.52
CA ASP A 48 9.24 6.30 -10.73
C ASP A 48 8.63 5.41 -11.83
N THR A 49 7.76 4.46 -11.47
CA THR A 49 7.24 3.47 -12.44
C THR A 49 6.29 4.13 -13.43
N GLU A 50 6.58 3.93 -14.72
CA GLU A 50 5.72 4.37 -15.80
C GLU A 50 4.32 3.75 -15.65
N GLY A 51 3.29 4.59 -15.63
CA GLY A 51 1.90 4.18 -15.42
C GLY A 51 1.37 4.29 -13.99
N LEU A 52 2.22 4.46 -12.97
CA LEU A 52 1.80 4.71 -11.58
C LEU A 52 2.03 6.15 -11.13
N ARG A 53 3.20 6.76 -11.44
CA ARG A 53 3.50 8.19 -11.29
C ARG A 53 2.86 8.90 -10.09
N PHE A 54 2.93 8.29 -8.90
CA PHE A 54 2.48 8.92 -7.66
C PHE A 54 3.53 9.95 -7.21
N THR A 55 3.54 11.12 -7.86
CA THR A 55 4.59 12.14 -7.70
C THR A 55 4.42 13.07 -6.50
N GLN A 56 3.27 13.00 -5.82
CA GLN A 56 2.96 13.83 -4.66
C GLN A 56 2.64 12.96 -3.45
N LEU A 57 3.37 13.18 -2.36
CA LEU A 57 3.03 12.66 -1.03
C LEU A 57 2.08 13.67 -0.37
N THR A 58 0.85 13.27 -0.11
CA THR A 58 -0.18 14.15 0.46
C THR A 58 -0.08 14.22 1.98
N ASP A 59 0.16 13.09 2.64
CA ASP A 59 0.25 12.97 4.09
C ASP A 59 1.25 11.86 4.46
N LEU A 60 1.77 11.92 5.69
CA LEU A 60 2.57 10.86 6.29
C LEU A 60 2.30 10.84 7.79
N CYS A 61 1.61 9.81 8.27
CA CYS A 61 1.21 9.72 9.66
C CYS A 61 1.64 8.40 10.32
N GLY A 62 1.82 8.46 11.64
CA GLY A 62 2.10 7.28 12.47
C GLY A 62 0.83 6.82 13.17
N VAL A 63 0.64 5.50 13.25
CA VAL A 63 -0.48 4.88 13.96
C VAL A 63 0.06 3.96 15.05
N ASP A 64 -0.45 4.09 16.28
CA ASP A 64 -0.23 3.16 17.40
C ASP A 64 -1.50 2.32 17.60
N TYR A 65 -1.38 1.02 17.38
CA TYR A 65 -2.46 0.03 17.52
C TYR A 65 -2.56 -0.57 18.93
N SER A 66 -1.84 -0.05 19.93
CA SER A 66 -1.81 -0.62 21.30
C SER A 66 -3.19 -0.83 21.93
N GLU A 67 -4.15 0.04 21.66
CA GLU A 67 -5.52 -0.04 22.18
C GLU A 67 -6.55 -0.37 21.09
N TYR A 68 -6.09 -0.66 19.86
CA TYR A 68 -6.99 -0.86 18.74
C TYR A 68 -7.86 -2.11 18.89
N GLY A 69 -9.17 -1.94 18.76
CA GLY A 69 -10.16 -3.00 18.94
C GLY A 69 -10.14 -3.60 20.35
N ASP A 70 -10.01 -2.76 21.39
CA ASP A 70 -9.89 -3.18 22.79
C ASP A 70 -8.70 -4.15 23.02
N GLY A 71 -7.60 -3.90 22.29
CA GLY A 71 -6.40 -4.74 22.34
C GLY A 71 -6.48 -6.02 21.51
N ALA A 72 -7.50 -6.18 20.66
CA ALA A 72 -7.64 -7.34 19.77
C ALA A 72 -6.60 -7.38 18.64
N TRP A 73 -5.87 -6.29 18.40
CA TRP A 73 -4.84 -6.24 17.36
C TRP A 73 -3.65 -7.17 17.67
N GLN A 74 -3.43 -8.15 16.79
CA GLN A 74 -2.33 -9.10 16.91
C GLN A 74 -1.14 -8.79 15.98
N GLY A 75 -1.22 -7.69 15.23
CA GLY A 75 -0.18 -7.27 14.28
C GLY A 75 0.95 -6.46 14.92
N LYS A 76 1.71 -5.75 14.08
CA LYS A 76 2.72 -4.80 14.57
C LYS A 76 2.04 -3.64 15.28
N ARG A 77 2.56 -3.23 16.44
CA ARG A 77 2.01 -2.12 17.22
C ARG A 77 2.02 -0.80 16.46
N PHE A 78 3.09 -0.51 15.72
CA PHE A 78 3.23 0.75 14.99
C PHE A 78 3.14 0.54 13.49
N ALA A 79 2.52 1.49 12.79
CA ALA A 79 2.55 1.61 11.35
C ALA A 79 2.79 3.06 10.93
N VAL A 80 3.27 3.21 9.69
CA VAL A 80 3.31 4.49 8.96
C VAL A 80 2.32 4.36 7.81
N VAL A 81 1.51 5.39 7.59
CA VAL A 81 0.48 5.48 6.56
C VAL A 81 0.73 6.72 5.70
#